data_AF-A0A538JKK1-F1
#
_entry.id   AF-A0A538JKK1-F1
#
_cell.length_a   1.000
_cell.length_b   1.000
_cell.length_c   1.000
_cell.angle_alpha   90.00
_cell.angle_beta   90.00
_cell.angle_gamma   90.00
#
_symmetry.space_group_name_H-M   'P 1'
#
loop_
_entity.id
_entity.type
_entity.pdbx_description
1 polymer ?
#
loop_
_entity_poly.entity_id
_entity_poly.type
_entity_poly.pdbx_seq_one_letter_code
_entity_poly.pdbx_strand_id
1 'polypeptide(L)'
;MGAVKAGCERAREWISLEVDEELPELDRARLRAHLARCAACAEVADRVRVVATMLADAPLEEPTATVAVPPRRIGIVRLGLAAAVIAIVAGGFAGSLAPEPHAALRVPYFEQKLLAQAHDRGSLRGSVARALR
;
A
#
# COMPACT_ATOMS: atom_id res chain seq x y z
N MET A 1 28.40 5.95 8.46
CA MET A 1 27.31 5.65 9.42
C MET A 1 25.87 5.80 8.87
N GLY A 2 25.61 6.30 7.66
CA GLY A 2 24.22 6.52 7.17
C GLY A 2 23.44 5.27 6.75
N ALA A 3 24.10 4.26 6.18
CA ALA A 3 23.44 3.05 5.67
C ALA A 3 22.80 2.17 6.76
N VAL A 4 23.36 2.18 7.99
CA VAL A 4 22.81 1.44 9.12
C VAL A 4 21.46 2.05 9.56
N LYS A 5 21.31 3.39 9.51
CA LYS A 5 20.03 4.05 9.79
C LYS A 5 18.95 3.70 8.76
N ALA A 6 19.27 3.81 7.47
CA ALA A 6 18.33 3.48 6.41
C ALA A 6 17.86 2.01 6.45
N GLY A 7 18.77 1.08 6.79
CA GLY A 7 18.44 -0.33 6.98
C GLY A 7 17.51 -0.57 8.18
N CYS A 8 17.75 0.10 9.30
CA CYS A 8 16.89 0.00 10.49
C CYS A 8 15.51 0.63 10.27
N GLU A 9 15.43 1.76 9.57
CA GLU A 9 14.16 2.38 9.18
C GLU A 9 13.33 1.43 8.32
N ARG A 10 13.94 0.84 7.29
CA ARG A 10 13.27 -0.15 6.44
C ARG A 10 12.85 -1.40 7.22
N ALA A 11 13.68 -1.87 8.15
CA ALA A 11 13.33 -3.00 9.00
C ALA A 11 12.11 -2.71 9.88
N ARG A 12 11.99 -1.50 10.43
CA ARG A 12 10.82 -1.08 11.23
C ARG A 12 9.55 -1.03 10.40
N GLU A 13 9.63 -0.56 9.16
CA GLU A 13 8.49 -0.62 8.25
C GLU A 13 8.07 -2.06 7.95
N TRP A 14 9.03 -2.95 7.71
CA TRP A 14 8.72 -4.37 7.47
C TRP A 14 8.18 -5.08 8.71
N ILE A 15 8.60 -4.71 9.91
CA ILE A 15 8.03 -5.23 11.18
C ILE A 15 6.54 -4.89 11.25
N SER A 16 6.14 -3.66 10.90
CA SER A 16 4.72 -3.27 10.84
C SER A 16 3.95 -4.13 9.83
N LEU A 17 4.47 -4.26 8.61
CA LEU A 17 3.82 -5.09 7.59
C LEU A 17 3.77 -6.58 7.97
N GLU A 18 4.74 -7.08 8.75
CA GLU A 18 4.76 -8.47 9.19
C GLU A 18 3.61 -8.78 10.13
N VAL A 19 3.33 -7.89 11.11
CA VAL A 19 2.22 -8.10 12.06
C VAL A 19 0.85 -7.97 11.42
N ASP A 20 0.74 -7.21 10.33
CA ASP A 20 -0.48 -7.09 9.53
C ASP A 20 -0.62 -8.20 8.48
N GLU A 21 0.31 -9.17 8.45
CA GLU A 21 0.40 -10.26 7.45
C GLU A 21 0.60 -9.78 5.98
N GLU A 22 0.95 -8.50 5.78
CA GLU A 22 1.12 -7.88 4.47
C GLU A 22 2.56 -7.96 3.92
N LEU A 23 3.50 -8.54 4.67
CA LEU A 23 4.91 -8.61 4.27
C LEU A 23 5.17 -9.73 3.23
N PRO A 24 5.69 -9.41 2.02
CA PRO A 24 6.04 -10.43 1.04
C PRO A 24 7.20 -11.33 1.48
N GLU A 25 7.23 -12.59 1.03
CA GLU A 25 8.24 -13.59 1.45
C GLU A 25 9.69 -13.14 1.29
N LEU A 26 10.01 -12.47 0.16
CA LEU A 26 11.35 -11.96 -0.10
C LEU A 26 11.76 -10.92 0.96
N ASP A 27 10.85 -10.03 1.32
CA ASP A 27 11.12 -8.99 2.30
C ASP A 27 11.12 -9.56 3.72
N ARG A 28 10.34 -10.61 4.01
CA ARG A 28 10.44 -11.39 5.25
C ARG A 28 11.81 -12.05 5.40
N ALA A 29 12.37 -12.61 4.34
CA ALA A 29 13.73 -13.15 4.37
C ALA A 29 14.78 -12.05 4.66
N ARG A 30 14.63 -10.87 4.05
CA ARG A 30 15.51 -9.71 4.31
C ARG A 30 15.38 -9.19 5.74
N LEU A 31 14.15 -9.10 6.26
CA LEU A 31 13.88 -8.71 7.64
C LEU A 31 14.56 -9.68 8.60
N ARG A 32 14.37 -10.99 8.45
CA ARG A 32 15.06 -12.01 9.28
C ARG A 32 16.57 -11.84 9.28
N ALA A 33 17.18 -11.61 8.11
CA ALA A 33 18.61 -11.36 7.99
C ALA A 33 19.07 -10.06 8.68
N HIS A 34 18.21 -9.03 8.74
CA HIS A 34 18.50 -7.81 9.49
C HIS A 34 18.38 -8.03 11.00
N LEU A 35 17.30 -8.67 11.46
CA LEU A 35 17.07 -8.94 12.90
C LEU A 35 18.19 -9.80 13.50
N ALA A 36 18.74 -10.75 12.74
CA ALA A 36 19.89 -11.55 13.16
C ALA A 36 21.17 -10.73 13.41
N ARG A 37 21.26 -9.49 12.92
CA ARG A 37 22.45 -8.63 13.01
C ARG A 37 22.22 -7.35 13.81
N CYS A 38 20.97 -6.99 14.11
CA CYS A 38 20.62 -5.75 14.78
C CYS A 38 19.73 -6.01 16.00
N ALA A 39 20.35 -6.04 17.19
CA ALA A 39 19.64 -6.26 18.45
C ALA A 39 18.53 -5.22 18.71
N ALA A 40 18.77 -3.95 18.37
CA ALA A 40 17.77 -2.90 18.56
C ALA A 40 16.50 -3.13 17.71
N CYS A 41 16.63 -3.64 16.49
CA CYS A 41 15.48 -3.96 15.64
C CYS A 41 14.81 -5.27 16.08
N ALA A 42 15.57 -6.24 16.59
CA ALA A 42 15.00 -7.46 17.18
C ALA A 42 14.10 -7.14 18.38
N GLU A 43 14.58 -6.29 19.29
CA GLU A 43 13.80 -5.85 20.46
C GLU A 43 12.53 -5.08 20.06
N VAL A 44 12.59 -4.27 18.99
CA VAL A 44 11.39 -3.61 18.43
C VAL A 44 10.42 -4.64 17.87
N ALA A 45 10.91 -5.62 17.09
CA ALA A 45 10.06 -6.65 16.51
C ALA A 45 9.32 -7.44 17.60
N ASP A 46 10.01 -7.83 18.66
CA ASP A 46 9.41 -8.59 19.76
C ASP A 46 8.34 -7.77 20.50
N ARG A 47 8.62 -6.49 20.81
CA ARG A 47 7.61 -5.61 21.42
C ARG A 47 6.37 -5.44 20.55
N VAL A 48 6.56 -5.19 19.25
CA VAL A 48 5.45 -4.97 18.32
C VAL A 48 4.60 -6.23 18.18
N ARG A 49 5.23 -7.41 18.08
CA ARG A 49 4.51 -8.69 18.03
C ARG A 49 3.69 -8.94 19.30
N VAL A 50 4.28 -8.71 20.48
CA VAL A 50 3.57 -8.86 21.76
C VAL A 50 2.34 -7.96 21.80
N VAL A 51 2.47 -6.68 21.45
CA VAL A 51 1.34 -5.74 21.43
C VAL A 51 0.29 -6.16 20.40
N ALA A 52 0.71 -6.56 19.20
CA ALA A 52 -0.21 -7.03 18.17
C ALA A 52 -1.01 -8.26 18.61
N THR A 53 -0.37 -9.25 19.21
CA THR A 53 -1.04 -10.43 19.77
C THR A 53 -1.99 -10.06 20.90
N MET A 54 -1.58 -9.18 21.83
CA MET A 54 -2.46 -8.72 22.91
C MET A 54 -3.72 -8.03 22.38
N LEU A 55 -3.61 -7.23 21.32
CA LEU A 55 -4.76 -6.56 20.70
C LEU A 55 -5.64 -7.53 19.91
N ALA A 56 -5.05 -8.51 19.22
CA ALA A 56 -5.79 -9.52 18.46
C ALA A 56 -6.58 -10.48 19.36
N ASP A 57 -6.03 -10.81 20.53
CA ASP A 57 -6.65 -11.71 21.50
C ASP A 57 -7.63 -10.99 22.45
N ALA A 58 -7.65 -9.65 22.45
CA ALA A 58 -8.56 -8.88 23.28
C ALA A 58 -10.02 -9.08 22.82
N PRO A 59 -10.98 -9.19 23.76
CA PRO A 59 -12.40 -9.17 23.41
C PRO A 59 -12.75 -7.90 22.62
N LEU A 60 -13.57 -8.03 21.58
CA LEU A 60 -14.03 -6.87 20.82
C LEU A 60 -14.90 -5.99 21.71
N GLU A 61 -14.56 -4.71 21.79
CA GLU A 61 -15.38 -3.72 22.48
C GLU A 61 -16.65 -3.40 21.66
N GLU A 62 -17.79 -3.28 22.34
CA GLU A 62 -19.01 -2.82 21.70
C GLU A 62 -18.92 -1.31 21.39
N PRO A 63 -19.08 -0.88 20.13
CA PRO A 63 -19.08 0.53 19.79
C PRO A 63 -20.24 1.26 20.48
N THR A 64 -19.95 2.32 21.22
CA THR A 64 -20.96 3.17 21.86
C THR A 64 -21.65 4.14 20.90
N ALA A 65 -21.14 4.27 19.68
CA ALA A 65 -21.68 5.11 18.63
C ALA A 65 -21.95 4.31 17.36
N THR A 66 -23.08 4.58 16.71
CA THR A 66 -23.40 4.03 15.40
C THR A 66 -22.58 4.75 14.32
N VAL A 67 -21.75 4.01 13.59
CA VAL A 67 -21.09 4.51 12.38
C VAL A 67 -22.08 4.47 11.22
N ALA A 68 -22.52 5.64 10.74
CA ALA A 68 -23.36 5.73 9.56
C ALA A 68 -22.53 5.42 8.30
N VAL A 69 -22.77 4.26 7.68
CA VAL A 69 -22.17 3.93 6.39
C VAL A 69 -23.06 4.51 5.29
N PRO A 70 -22.56 5.41 4.42
CA PRO A 70 -23.36 5.94 3.33
C PRO A 70 -23.78 4.81 2.38
N PRO A 71 -25.01 4.83 1.85
CA PRO A 71 -25.47 3.80 0.92
C PRO A 71 -24.56 3.76 -0.30
N ARG A 72 -24.08 2.56 -0.65
CA ARG A 72 -23.30 2.34 -1.86
C ARG A 72 -24.16 2.75 -3.06
N ARG A 73 -23.68 3.68 -3.91
CA ARG A 73 -24.41 4.18 -5.09
C ARG A 73 -24.45 3.16 -6.25
N ILE A 74 -24.84 1.92 -5.98
CA ILE A 74 -24.87 0.83 -6.98
C ILE A 74 -25.97 1.09 -8.03
N GLY A 75 -27.05 1.79 -7.66
CA GLY A 75 -28.16 2.12 -8.57
C GLY A 75 -27.81 3.12 -9.67
N ILE A 76 -26.92 4.08 -9.41
CA ILE A 76 -26.58 5.13 -10.39
C ILE A 76 -25.76 4.55 -11.56
N VAL A 77 -24.93 3.54 -11.30
CA VAL A 77 -24.13 2.87 -12.34
C VAL A 77 -25.01 2.07 -13.31
N ARG A 78 -26.10 1.45 -12.82
CA ARG A 78 -27.02 0.68 -13.68
C ARG A 78 -27.81 1.58 -14.65
N LEU A 79 -28.19 2.77 -14.23
CA LEU A 79 -28.84 3.77 -15.09
C LEU A 79 -27.87 4.32 -16.16
N GLY A 80 -26.59 4.53 -15.82
CA GLY A 80 -25.57 4.99 -16.78
C GLY A 80 -25.30 4.00 -17.91
N LEU A 81 -25.30 2.69 -17.61
CA LEU A 81 -25.05 1.65 -18.62
C LEU A 81 -26.15 1.56 -19.68
N ALA A 82 -27.41 1.73 -19.28
CA ALA A 82 -28.55 1.74 -20.21
C ALA A 82 -28.53 2.95 -21.16
N ALA A 83 -28.08 4.12 -20.68
CA ALA A 83 -27.97 5.33 -21.50
C ALA A 83 -26.81 5.26 -22.52
N ALA A 84 -25.69 4.60 -22.17
CA ALA A 84 -24.53 4.47 -23.06
C ALA A 84 -24.83 3.62 -24.31
N VAL A 85 -25.64 2.57 -24.20
CA VAL A 85 -26.05 1.74 -25.34
C VAL A 85 -26.89 2.55 -26.35
N ILE A 86 -27.76 3.44 -25.87
CA ILE A 86 -28.59 4.31 -26.73
C ILE A 86 -27.72 5.36 -27.44
N ALA A 87 -26.73 5.93 -26.74
CA ALA A 87 -25.82 6.92 -27.32
C ALA A 87 -24.90 6.35 -28.42
N ILE A 88 -24.48 5.09 -28.33
CA ILE A 88 -23.67 4.43 -29.39
C ILE A 88 -24.50 4.21 -30.66
N VAL A 89 -25.78 3.87 -30.52
CA VAL A 89 -26.68 3.66 -31.67
C VAL A 89 -27.06 4.98 -32.35
N ALA A 90 -27.17 6.08 -31.59
CA ALA A 90 -27.48 7.41 -32.13
C ALA A 90 -26.25 8.22 -32.58
N GLY A 91 -25.07 7.96 -32.00
CA GLY A 91 -23.86 8.78 -32.15
C GLY A 91 -22.80 8.22 -33.12
N GLY A 92 -23.10 7.13 -33.83
CA GLY A 92 -22.14 6.46 -34.74
C GLY A 92 -21.61 7.27 -35.92
N PHE A 93 -21.94 8.57 -36.06
CA PHE A 93 -21.48 9.41 -37.17
C PHE A 93 -20.82 10.74 -36.79
N ALA A 94 -20.66 11.09 -35.51
CA ALA A 94 -20.05 12.37 -35.13
C ALA A 94 -18.99 12.16 -34.04
N GLY A 95 -17.73 12.35 -34.43
CA GLY A 95 -16.55 12.05 -33.66
C GLY A 95 -16.44 12.73 -32.28
N SER A 96 -15.84 11.98 -31.37
CA SER A 96 -14.53 12.34 -30.83
C SER A 96 -14.41 13.65 -30.04
N LEU A 97 -15.23 13.86 -29.02
CA LEU A 97 -14.87 14.73 -27.87
C LEU A 97 -15.46 14.13 -26.58
N ALA A 98 -14.85 13.07 -26.05
CA ALA A 98 -15.14 12.61 -24.70
C ALA A 98 -14.20 13.33 -23.72
N PRO A 99 -14.71 14.04 -22.69
CA PRO A 99 -13.91 14.44 -21.55
C PRO A 99 -13.57 13.21 -20.71
N GLU A 100 -12.29 13.02 -20.41
CA GLU A 100 -11.78 11.98 -19.52
C GLU A 100 -12.51 12.04 -18.16
N PRO A 101 -13.24 10.98 -17.75
CA PRO A 101 -13.75 10.90 -16.40
C PRO A 101 -12.60 10.62 -15.45
N HIS A 102 -12.04 11.67 -14.84
CA HIS A 102 -11.18 11.56 -13.66
C HIS A 102 -12.01 11.10 -12.46
N ALA A 103 -12.46 9.85 -12.46
CA ALA A 103 -12.97 9.18 -11.27
C ALA A 103 -11.77 8.74 -10.41
N ALA A 104 -11.11 9.71 -9.79
CA ALA A 104 -10.14 9.49 -8.73
C ALA A 104 -10.87 9.15 -7.42
N LEU A 105 -11.34 7.91 -7.32
CA LEU A 105 -11.46 7.21 -6.05
C LEU A 105 -10.65 5.91 -6.18
N ARG A 106 -9.34 6.09 -6.38
CA ARG A 106 -8.34 5.05 -6.18
C ARG A 106 -7.78 5.26 -4.77
N VAL A 107 -8.18 4.41 -3.84
CA VAL A 107 -7.36 4.14 -2.65
C VAL A 107 -6.71 2.79 -2.87
N PRO A 108 -5.43 2.76 -3.28
CA PRO A 108 -4.53 1.71 -2.84
C PRO A 108 -3.32 2.38 -2.21
N TYR A 109 -3.28 2.43 -0.87
CA TYR A 109 -2.07 2.78 -0.11
C TYR A 109 -0.87 1.90 -0.53
N PHE A 110 -1.14 0.71 -1.08
CA PHE A 110 -0.17 -0.30 -1.52
C PHE A 110 0.63 0.07 -2.79
N GLU A 111 0.01 0.68 -3.82
CA GLU A 111 0.73 0.95 -5.08
C GLU A 111 1.73 2.10 -4.97
N GLN A 112 1.49 3.04 -4.04
CA GLN A 112 2.38 4.19 -3.85
C GLN A 112 3.76 3.77 -3.32
N LYS A 113 3.82 2.70 -2.52
CA LYS A 113 5.09 2.16 -1.99
C LYS A 113 5.87 1.38 -3.05
N LEU A 114 5.20 0.74 -4.01
CA LEU A 114 5.83 0.06 -5.15
C LEU A 114 6.53 1.07 -6.07
N LEU A 115 5.91 2.23 -6.30
CA LEU A 115 6.50 3.34 -7.04
C LEU A 115 7.67 4.01 -6.29
N ALA A 116 7.57 4.15 -4.96
CA ALA A 116 8.67 4.66 -4.14
C ALA A 116 9.89 3.70 -4.14
N GLN A 117 9.69 2.38 -4.11
CA GLN A 117 10.77 1.39 -4.22
C GLN A 117 11.46 1.38 -5.60
N ALA A 118 10.73 1.69 -6.68
CA ALA A 118 11.32 1.80 -8.02
C ALA A 118 12.35 2.94 -8.10
N HIS A 119 12.11 4.04 -7.37
CA HIS A 119 13.00 5.19 -7.33
C HIS A 119 14.33 4.88 -6.61
N ASP A 120 14.29 4.05 -5.56
CA ASP A 120 15.47 3.67 -4.77
C ASP A 120 16.42 2.72 -5.55
N ARG A 121 15.87 1.84 -6.40
CA ARG A 121 16.67 0.97 -7.29
C ARG A 121 17.40 1.74 -8.40
N GLY A 122 16.85 2.86 -8.87
CA GLY A 122 17.49 3.74 -9.86
C GLY A 122 18.72 4.48 -9.29
N SER A 123 18.66 4.86 -8.01
CA SER A 123 19.75 5.57 -7.30
C SER A 123 21.01 4.70 -7.14
N LEU A 124 20.85 3.39 -6.92
CA LEU A 124 21.96 2.45 -6.78
C LEU A 124 22.71 2.21 -8.10
N ARG A 125 22.01 2.17 -9.25
CA ARG A 125 22.68 2.04 -10.57
C ARG A 125 23.50 3.28 -10.94
N GLY A 126 23.03 4.48 -10.57
CA GLY A 126 23.76 5.73 -10.82
C GLY A 126 24.97 5.95 -9.90
N SER A 127 24.91 5.47 -8.66
CA SER A 127 26.00 5.63 -7.68
C SER A 127 27.18 4.69 -7.93
N VAL A 128 26.93 3.45 -8.37
CA VAL A 128 28.01 2.51 -8.71
C VAL A 128 28.74 2.95 -9.99
N ALA A 129 28.05 3.57 -10.96
CA ALA A 129 28.67 4.12 -12.17
C ALA A 129 29.53 5.38 -11.92
N ARG A 130 29.36 6.05 -10.77
CA ARG A 130 30.13 7.24 -10.37
C ARG A 130 31.28 6.92 -9.42
N ALA A 131 31.22 5.79 -8.71
CA ALA A 131 32.29 5.30 -7.84
C ALA A 131 33.41 4.53 -8.58
N LEU A 132 33.27 4.35 -9.90
CA LEU A 132 34.24 3.67 -10.77
C LEU A 132 34.91 4.63 -11.79
N ARG A 133 34.86 5.94 -11.54
CA ARG A 133 35.68 6.97 -12.24
C ARG A 133 36.54 7.69 -11.21
#